data_AF-A0A527VT15-F1
#
_entry.id   AF-A0A527VT15-F1
#
_cell.length_a   1.000
_cell.length_b   1.000
_cell.length_c   1.000
_cell.angle_alpha   90.00
_cell.angle_beta   90.00
_cell.angle_gamma   90.00
#
_symmetry.space_group_name_H-M   'P 1'
#
loop_
_entity.id
_entity.type
_entity.pdbx_description
1 polymer ?
#
loop_
_entity_poly.entity_id
_entity_poly.type
_entity_poly.pdbx_seq_one_letter_code
_entity_poly.pdbx_strand_id
1 'polypeptide(L)'
;MSKAMEPDLQSPLGRASGKAAKEWSHPSDNWLRGFVLDNRASLGTLAVFIVMMAVFMIANPTVFTTWYLYSSVLTTLPVALFVVVPLVFVVTCGEIDLSFPATMGFASWVFALVVQAGYDPFLGIAAAVVTGTLLGFLVGSLVVYGGLSSLIATLGMNFLLRGLIQIINEGKSTALTNL
;
A
#
# COMPACT_ATOMS: atom_id res chain seq x y z
N MET A 1 -73.06 -35.15 38.36
CA MET A 1 -72.09 -34.11 38.75
C MET A 1 -71.36 -33.66 37.52
N SER A 2 -71.78 -32.49 37.02
CA SER A 2 -71.27 -31.81 35.84
C SER A 2 -69.85 -31.31 36.09
N LYS A 3 -68.91 -31.60 35.19
CA LYS A 3 -67.66 -30.84 35.08
C LYS A 3 -67.68 -30.16 33.72
N ALA A 4 -68.15 -28.92 33.74
CA ALA A 4 -68.19 -28.05 32.60
C ALA A 4 -66.79 -27.79 32.07
N MET A 5 -66.69 -27.79 30.76
CA MET A 5 -65.61 -27.30 29.94
C MET A 5 -65.55 -25.77 30.08
N GLU A 6 -64.54 -25.26 30.77
CA GLU A 6 -64.15 -23.85 30.71
C GLU A 6 -62.89 -23.74 29.82
N PRO A 7 -62.94 -22.98 28.71
CA PRO A 7 -61.77 -22.72 27.88
C PRO A 7 -60.88 -21.67 28.57
N ASP A 8 -59.62 -22.03 28.80
CA ASP A 8 -58.61 -21.17 29.43
C ASP A 8 -58.18 -20.06 28.45
N LEU A 9 -58.97 -19.00 28.41
CA LEU A 9 -58.66 -17.73 27.74
C LEU A 9 -57.76 -16.89 28.65
N GLN A 10 -56.47 -17.23 28.71
CA GLN A 10 -55.44 -16.32 29.22
C GLN A 10 -54.38 -16.04 28.16
N SER A 11 -54.19 -14.74 27.94
CA SER A 11 -53.54 -14.04 26.84
C SER A 11 -52.10 -14.46 26.53
N PRO A 12 -51.65 -14.38 25.25
CA PRO A 12 -50.27 -14.73 24.84
C PRO A 12 -49.20 -13.68 25.20
N LEU A 13 -49.44 -12.73 26.11
CA LEU A 13 -48.54 -11.59 26.37
C LEU A 13 -47.75 -11.66 27.69
N GLY A 14 -47.42 -12.87 28.16
CA GLY A 14 -46.82 -13.08 29.49
C GLY A 14 -45.39 -13.60 29.55
N ARG A 15 -44.61 -13.64 28.45
CA ARG A 15 -43.21 -14.12 28.45
C ARG A 15 -42.29 -13.27 27.58
N ALA A 16 -42.07 -12.03 28.01
CA ALA A 16 -40.93 -11.23 27.55
C ALA A 16 -40.30 -10.51 28.76
N SER A 17 -39.79 -11.29 29.71
CA SER A 17 -38.94 -10.78 30.79
C SER A 17 -37.75 -11.73 30.91
N GLY A 18 -36.56 -11.23 30.55
CA GLY A 18 -35.34 -12.06 30.58
C GLY A 18 -34.27 -11.76 29.54
N LYS A 19 -34.36 -10.66 28.77
CA LYS A 19 -33.15 -10.05 28.20
C LYS A 19 -32.93 -8.75 28.93
N ALA A 20 -32.06 -8.83 29.92
CA ALA A 20 -31.52 -7.71 30.66
C ALA A 20 -31.31 -6.53 29.72
N ALA A 21 -31.94 -5.41 30.06
CA ALA A 21 -31.73 -4.14 29.42
C ALA A 21 -30.23 -3.97 29.22
N LYS A 22 -29.80 -3.93 27.95
CA LYS A 22 -28.44 -3.55 27.60
C LYS A 22 -28.33 -2.10 28.04
N GLU A 23 -27.80 -1.94 29.24
CA GLU A 23 -27.56 -0.68 29.90
C GLU A 23 -26.87 0.23 28.89
N TRP A 24 -27.54 1.31 28.53
CA TRP A 24 -27.00 2.32 27.63
C TRP A 24 -25.75 2.87 28.30
N SER A 25 -24.58 2.48 27.79
CA SER A 25 -23.32 3.13 28.16
C SER A 25 -23.45 4.60 27.77
N HIS A 26 -23.44 5.49 28.75
CA HIS A 26 -23.39 6.93 28.55
C HIS A 26 -22.34 7.25 27.47
N PRO A 27 -22.68 7.99 26.40
CA PRO A 27 -21.69 8.56 25.50
C PRO A 27 -20.69 9.29 26.40
N SER A 28 -19.45 8.83 26.45
CA SER A 28 -18.45 9.42 27.33
C SER A 28 -18.43 10.93 27.12
N ASP A 29 -18.69 11.71 28.17
CA ASP A 29 -18.76 13.19 28.17
C ASP A 29 -17.45 13.88 27.72
N ASN A 30 -16.40 13.09 27.46
CA ASN A 30 -15.14 13.56 26.94
C ASN A 30 -15.06 13.21 25.45
N TRP A 31 -15.47 14.16 24.59
CA TRP A 31 -15.27 14.09 23.14
C TRP A 31 -13.85 13.63 22.74
N LEU A 32 -12.84 14.01 23.53
CA LEU A 32 -11.45 13.57 23.38
C LEU A 32 -11.26 12.05 23.54
N ARG A 33 -11.97 11.39 24.47
CA ARG A 33 -11.89 9.94 24.65
C ARG A 33 -12.54 9.20 23.48
N GLY A 34 -13.69 9.70 23.00
CA GLY A 34 -14.32 9.17 21.78
C GLY A 34 -13.39 9.29 20.59
N PHE A 35 -12.85 10.49 20.34
CA PHE A 35 -11.89 10.74 19.26
C PHE A 35 -10.65 9.83 19.31
N VAL A 36 -10.08 9.61 20.51
CA VAL A 36 -8.90 8.75 20.70
C VAL A 36 -9.22 7.28 20.44
N LEU A 37 -10.37 6.80 20.93
CA LEU A 37 -10.78 5.40 20.72
C LEU A 37 -11.11 5.13 19.24
N ASP A 38 -11.77 6.08 18.57
CA ASP A 38 -12.12 5.98 17.15
C ASP A 38 -10.90 6.06 16.23
N ASN A 39 -9.86 6.79 16.62
CA ASN A 39 -8.65 7.00 15.82
C ASN A 39 -7.41 6.29 16.36
N ARG A 40 -7.58 5.24 17.18
CA ARG A 40 -6.47 4.54 17.87
C ARG A 40 -5.34 4.10 16.93
N ALA A 41 -5.67 3.67 15.71
CA ALA A 41 -4.69 3.21 14.73
C ALA A 41 -3.87 4.37 14.20
N SER A 42 -4.53 5.43 13.71
CA SER A 42 -3.88 6.64 13.21
C SER A 42 -3.03 7.33 14.28
N LEU A 43 -3.55 7.43 15.50
CA LEU A 43 -2.82 7.98 16.65
C LEU A 43 -1.63 7.10 17.05
N GLY A 44 -1.79 5.77 16.99
CA GLY A 44 -0.69 4.83 17.21
C GLY A 44 0.43 5.01 16.18
N THR A 45 0.09 5.09 14.89
CA THR A 45 1.06 5.35 13.82
C THR A 45 1.75 6.71 13.99
N LEU A 46 0.98 7.76 14.32
CA LEU A 46 1.54 9.09 14.57
C LEU A 46 2.48 9.07 15.78
N ALA A 47 2.12 8.37 16.85
CA ALA A 47 2.98 8.23 18.03
C ALA A 47 4.30 7.52 17.69
N VAL A 48 4.24 6.40 16.95
CA VAL A 48 5.45 5.71 16.48
C VAL A 48 6.31 6.62 15.61
N PHE A 49 5.71 7.39 14.71
CA PHE A 49 6.44 8.36 13.88
C PHE A 49 7.16 9.43 14.72
N ILE A 50 6.47 10.02 15.71
CA ILE A 50 7.05 11.02 16.61
C ILE A 50 8.22 10.42 17.41
N VAL A 51 8.04 9.21 17.96
CA VAL A 51 9.10 8.51 18.70
C VAL A 51 10.30 8.25 17.80
N MET A 52 10.07 7.76 16.59
CA MET A 52 11.15 7.52 15.63
C MET A 52 11.91 8.81 15.28
N MET A 53 11.21 9.92 15.06
CA MET A 53 11.84 11.23 14.83
C MET A 53 12.64 11.71 16.03
N ALA A 54 12.13 11.55 17.25
CA ALA A 54 12.87 11.91 18.45
C ALA A 54 14.16 11.10 18.59
N VAL A 55 14.10 9.78 18.35
CA VAL A 55 15.29 8.91 18.38
C VAL A 55 16.33 9.38 17.36
N PHE A 56 15.91 9.71 16.13
CA PHE A 56 16.84 10.17 15.09
C PHE A 56 17.41 11.57 15.35
N MET A 57 16.62 12.49 15.91
CA MET A 57 17.12 13.80 16.33
C MET A 57 18.15 13.71 17.45
N ILE A 58 17.98 12.79 18.40
CA ILE A 58 18.97 12.54 19.46
C ILE A 58 20.22 11.86 18.91
N ALA A 59 20.04 10.86 18.03
CA ALA A 59 21.15 10.09 17.46
C ALA A 59 22.03 10.92 16.51
N ASN A 60 21.43 11.83 15.71
CA ASN A 60 22.16 12.69 14.80
C ASN A 60 21.48 14.07 14.62
N PRO A 61 21.68 15.01 15.55
CA PRO A 61 20.98 16.28 15.55
C PRO A 61 21.35 17.16 14.35
N THR A 62 22.59 17.09 13.85
CA THR A 62 23.04 17.93 12.73
C THR A 62 22.31 17.61 11.43
N VAL A 63 22.01 16.33 11.18
CA VAL A 63 21.29 15.90 9.97
C VAL A 63 19.78 16.15 10.11
N PHE A 64 19.17 15.75 11.23
CA PHE A 64 17.71 15.79 11.39
C PHE A 64 17.14 17.16 11.76
N THR A 65 17.96 18.15 12.13
CA THR A 65 17.49 19.53 12.33
C THR A 65 17.67 20.41 11.09
N THR A 66 18.46 19.98 10.11
CA THR A 66 18.80 20.79 8.93
C THR A 66 17.74 20.65 7.85
N TRP A 67 17.36 21.78 7.22
CA TRP A 67 16.37 21.82 6.12
C TRP A 67 16.75 20.94 4.92
N TYR A 68 18.05 20.75 4.66
CA TYR A 68 18.57 19.96 3.54
C TYR A 68 18.05 18.51 3.50
N LEU A 69 17.90 17.87 4.67
CA LEU A 69 17.32 16.52 4.73
C LEU A 69 15.88 16.55 4.23
N TYR A 70 15.08 17.47 4.77
CA TYR A 70 13.67 17.60 4.46
C TYR A 70 13.45 17.99 3.00
N SER A 71 14.24 18.92 2.46
CA SER A 71 14.15 19.29 1.05
C SER A 71 14.48 18.12 0.14
N SER A 72 15.50 17.31 0.46
CA SER A 72 15.86 16.11 -0.31
C SER A 72 14.74 15.06 -0.31
N VAL A 73 14.09 14.86 0.84
CA VAL A 73 12.95 13.94 0.96
C VAL A 73 11.75 14.46 0.18
N LEU A 74 11.43 15.75 0.33
CA LEU A 74 10.27 16.38 -0.32
C LEU A 74 10.42 16.49 -1.85
N THR A 75 11.64 16.49 -2.39
CA THR A 75 11.87 16.43 -3.85
C THR A 75 11.86 15.01 -4.40
N THR A 76 12.28 14.02 -3.62
CA THR A 76 12.38 12.62 -4.08
C THR A 76 11.05 11.87 -3.95
N LEU A 77 10.32 12.07 -2.85
CA LEU A 77 9.07 11.34 -2.58
C LEU A 77 7.97 11.54 -3.64
N PRO A 78 7.74 12.74 -4.20
CA PRO A 78 6.68 12.94 -5.19
C PRO A 78 6.80 11.98 -6.38
N VAL A 79 8.02 11.74 -6.88
CA VAL A 79 8.26 10.83 -8.00
C VAL A 79 7.79 9.41 -7.65
N ALA A 80 8.13 8.92 -6.46
CA ALA A 80 7.68 7.62 -6.00
C ALA A 80 6.15 7.57 -5.80
N LEU A 81 5.55 8.63 -5.25
CA LEU A 81 4.10 8.70 -5.02
C LEU A 81 3.31 8.66 -6.32
N PHE A 82 3.76 9.35 -7.37
CA PHE A 82 3.11 9.30 -8.69
C PHE A 82 3.06 7.88 -9.26
N VAL A 83 4.13 7.10 -9.07
CA VAL A 83 4.22 5.70 -9.54
C VAL A 83 3.37 4.75 -8.69
N VAL A 84 3.00 5.12 -7.47
CA VAL A 84 2.13 4.33 -6.58
C VAL A 84 0.64 4.51 -6.90
N VAL A 85 0.23 5.62 -7.53
CA VAL A 85 -1.18 5.87 -7.89
C VAL A 85 -1.81 4.70 -8.67
N PRO A 86 -1.18 4.13 -9.71
CA PRO A 86 -1.70 2.97 -10.41
C PRO A 86 -1.80 1.70 -9.55
N LEU A 87 -1.01 1.58 -8.48
CA LEU A 87 -1.06 0.41 -7.58
C LEU A 87 -2.35 0.34 -6.78
N VAL A 88 -3.06 1.46 -6.64
CA VAL A 88 -4.40 1.46 -6.04
C VAL A 88 -5.31 0.49 -6.78
N PHE A 89 -5.25 0.43 -8.11
CA PHE A 89 -6.05 -0.51 -8.89
C PHE A 89 -5.72 -1.96 -8.54
N VAL A 90 -4.44 -2.30 -8.40
CA VAL A 90 -3.98 -3.64 -8.03
C VAL A 90 -4.49 -4.02 -6.64
N VAL A 91 -4.35 -3.13 -5.67
CA VAL A 91 -4.79 -3.37 -4.28
C VAL A 91 -6.31 -3.46 -4.19
N THR A 92 -7.05 -2.67 -4.97
CA THR A 92 -8.53 -2.78 -5.03
C THR A 92 -9.00 -4.10 -5.63
N CYS A 93 -8.19 -4.75 -6.47
CA CYS A 93 -8.46 -6.10 -6.95
C CYS A 93 -8.16 -7.20 -5.90
N GLY A 94 -7.67 -6.83 -4.72
CA GLY A 94 -7.28 -7.78 -3.67
C GLY A 94 -5.86 -8.33 -3.82
N GLU A 95 -5.08 -7.78 -4.75
CA GLU A 95 -3.73 -8.25 -5.07
C GLU A 95 -2.64 -7.33 -4.50
N ILE A 96 -1.42 -7.83 -4.39
CA ILE A 96 -0.27 -7.08 -3.85
C ILE A 96 0.84 -7.04 -4.90
N ASP A 97 1.21 -5.84 -5.38
CA ASP A 97 2.35 -5.68 -6.29
C ASP A 97 3.58 -5.08 -5.57
N LEU A 98 4.60 -5.91 -5.40
CA LEU A 98 5.92 -5.55 -4.87
C LEU A 98 6.98 -5.37 -5.97
N SER A 99 6.62 -5.63 -7.24
CA SER A 99 7.52 -5.58 -8.40
C SER A 99 7.66 -4.19 -9.01
N PHE A 100 6.73 -3.27 -8.72
CA PHE A 100 6.68 -1.93 -9.31
C PHE A 100 8.01 -1.14 -9.28
N PRO A 101 8.86 -1.16 -8.22
CA PRO A 101 10.10 -0.39 -8.23
C PRO A 101 11.13 -1.02 -9.18
N ALA A 102 11.13 -2.35 -9.30
CA ALA A 102 11.99 -3.06 -10.23
C ALA A 102 11.52 -2.88 -11.67
N THR A 103 10.21 -2.91 -11.91
CA THR A 103 9.61 -2.61 -13.22
C THR A 103 9.95 -1.18 -13.67
N MET A 104 9.84 -0.21 -12.76
CA MET A 104 10.26 1.18 -13.01
C MET A 104 11.76 1.25 -13.34
N GLY A 105 12.61 0.61 -12.54
CA GLY A 105 14.06 0.57 -12.80
C GLY A 105 14.41 -0.06 -14.14
N PHE A 106 13.72 -1.15 -14.50
CA PHE A 106 13.92 -1.84 -15.78
C PHE A 106 13.44 -1.00 -16.97
N ALA A 107 12.28 -0.36 -16.87
CA ALA A 107 11.78 0.54 -17.90
C ALA A 107 12.71 1.76 -18.10
N SER A 108 13.21 2.35 -17.01
CA SER A 108 14.23 3.42 -17.06
C SER A 108 15.54 2.95 -17.68
N TRP A 109 15.94 1.71 -17.44
CA TRP A 109 17.12 1.13 -18.08
C TRP A 109 16.92 0.93 -19.59
N VAL A 110 15.75 0.42 -20.01
CA VAL A 110 15.41 0.33 -21.45
C VAL A 110 15.38 1.71 -22.11
N PHE A 111 14.80 2.73 -21.46
CA PHE A 111 14.88 4.11 -21.93
C PHE A 111 16.34 4.52 -22.17
N ALA A 112 17.21 4.29 -21.18
CA ALA A 112 18.62 4.66 -21.28
C ALA A 112 19.33 3.94 -22.44
N LEU A 113 19.04 2.65 -22.66
CA LEU A 113 19.60 1.89 -23.79
C LEU A 113 19.19 2.47 -25.14
N VAL A 114 17.91 2.85 -25.30
CA VAL A 114 17.40 3.42 -26.56
C VAL A 114 18.05 4.77 -26.86
N VAL A 115 18.13 5.64 -25.85
CA VAL A 115 18.77 6.96 -26.00
C VAL A 115 20.27 6.83 -26.26
N GLN A 116 20.97 5.93 -25.56
CA GLN A 116 22.40 5.69 -25.82
C GLN A 116 22.68 5.09 -27.19
N ALA A 117 21.73 4.36 -27.77
CA ALA A 117 21.80 3.89 -29.14
C ALA A 117 21.63 5.02 -30.19
N GLY A 118 21.42 6.27 -29.75
CA GLY A 118 21.32 7.46 -30.61
C GLY A 118 19.91 7.76 -31.10
N TYR A 119 18.89 7.08 -30.56
CA TYR A 119 17.50 7.37 -30.88
C TYR A 119 16.96 8.56 -30.08
N ASP A 120 15.89 9.16 -30.60
CA ASP A 120 15.17 10.26 -29.97
C ASP A 120 14.63 9.86 -28.56
N PRO A 121 14.77 10.72 -27.53
CA PRO A 121 14.19 10.50 -26.21
C PRO A 121 12.70 10.15 -26.19
N PHE A 122 11.89 10.68 -27.11
CA PHE A 122 10.47 10.33 -27.25
C PHE A 122 10.28 8.85 -27.61
N LEU A 123 11.16 8.30 -28.45
CA LEU A 123 11.16 6.86 -28.76
C LEU A 123 11.58 6.03 -27.53
N GLY A 124 12.54 6.54 -26.76
CA GLY A 124 12.90 5.94 -25.47
C GLY A 124 11.72 5.87 -24.50
N ILE A 125 10.92 6.94 -24.39
CA ILE A 125 9.72 6.97 -23.54
C ILE A 125 8.73 5.91 -24.01
N ALA A 126 8.46 5.83 -25.32
CA ALA A 126 7.57 4.82 -25.88
C ALA A 126 8.06 3.39 -25.56
N ALA A 127 9.36 3.12 -25.72
CA ALA A 127 9.96 1.83 -25.39
C ALA A 127 9.82 1.48 -23.90
N ALA A 128 10.02 2.45 -23.01
CA ALA A 128 9.85 2.27 -21.57
C ALA A 128 8.40 1.95 -21.18
N VAL A 129 7.42 2.66 -21.76
CA VAL A 129 5.99 2.41 -21.53
C VAL A 129 5.58 1.03 -22.03
N VAL A 130 6.01 0.64 -23.23
CA VAL A 130 5.75 -0.70 -23.78
C VAL A 130 6.35 -1.77 -22.87
N THR A 131 7.59 -1.58 -22.43
CA THR A 131 8.27 -2.50 -21.50
C THR A 131 7.47 -2.65 -20.20
N GLY A 132 7.12 -1.54 -19.54
CA GLY A 132 6.34 -1.59 -18.29
C GLY A 132 4.99 -2.28 -18.46
N THR A 133 4.31 -2.03 -19.58
CA THR A 133 3.03 -2.68 -19.92
C THR A 133 3.19 -4.18 -20.10
N LEU A 134 4.22 -4.62 -20.82
CA LEU A 134 4.53 -6.05 -21.01
C LEU A 134 4.86 -6.72 -19.68
N LEU A 135 5.67 -6.09 -18.83
CA LEU A 135 6.02 -6.64 -17.53
C LEU A 135 4.80 -6.75 -16.60
N GLY A 136 3.93 -5.73 -16.58
CA GLY A 136 2.68 -5.77 -15.84
C GLY A 136 1.73 -6.86 -16.36
N PHE A 137 1.62 -7.01 -17.69
CA PHE A 137 0.85 -8.08 -18.31
C PHE A 137 1.40 -9.47 -17.96
N LEU A 138 2.73 -9.64 -17.92
CA LEU A 138 3.36 -10.90 -17.53
C LEU A 138 3.06 -11.26 -16.07
N VAL A 139 3.21 -10.30 -15.15
CA VAL A 139 2.88 -10.53 -13.72
C VAL A 139 1.40 -10.87 -13.57
N GLY A 140 0.51 -10.09 -14.20
CA GLY A 140 -0.94 -10.37 -14.18
C GLY A 140 -1.29 -11.73 -14.75
N SER A 141 -0.65 -12.13 -15.86
CA SER A 141 -0.85 -13.45 -16.47
C SER A 141 -0.37 -14.57 -15.56
N LEU A 142 0.74 -14.37 -14.86
CA LEU A 142 1.30 -15.37 -13.95
C LEU A 142 0.42 -15.59 -12.72
N VAL A 143 -0.24 -14.54 -12.24
CA VAL A 143 -1.22 -14.62 -11.14
C VAL A 143 -2.52 -15.26 -11.63
N VAL A 144 -3.11 -14.74 -12.71
CA VAL A 144 -4.45 -15.17 -13.19
C VAL A 144 -4.42 -16.55 -13.82
N TYR A 145 -3.49 -16.80 -14.75
CA TYR A 145 -3.41 -18.07 -15.49
C TYR A 145 -2.42 -19.05 -14.88
N GLY A 146 -1.32 -18.54 -14.30
CA GLY A 146 -0.30 -19.38 -13.66
C GLY A 146 -0.70 -19.88 -12.27
N GLY A 147 -1.77 -19.34 -11.68
CA GLY A 147 -2.25 -19.75 -10.35
C GLY A 147 -1.25 -19.45 -9.22
N LEU A 148 -0.28 -18.58 -9.46
CA LEU A 148 0.69 -18.18 -8.44
C LEU A 148 0.06 -17.15 -7.50
N SER A 149 0.43 -17.22 -6.22
CA SER A 149 0.13 -16.12 -5.30
C SER A 149 0.82 -14.84 -5.78
N SER A 150 0.09 -13.72 -5.78
CA SER A 150 0.58 -12.41 -6.23
C SER A 150 1.81 -11.93 -5.48
N LEU A 151 1.93 -12.24 -4.18
CA LEU A 151 3.15 -11.97 -3.41
C LEU A 151 4.37 -12.70 -4.01
N ILE A 152 4.23 -13.98 -4.33
CA ILE A 152 5.32 -14.80 -4.86
C ILE A 152 5.68 -14.34 -6.28
N ALA A 153 4.68 -14.12 -7.14
CA ALA A 153 4.89 -13.65 -8.50
C ALA A 153 5.62 -12.30 -8.54
N THR A 154 5.18 -11.33 -7.72
CA THR A 154 5.73 -9.97 -7.72
C THR A 154 7.07 -9.87 -7.02
N LEU A 155 7.32 -10.62 -5.92
CA LEU A 155 8.64 -10.72 -5.32
C LEU A 155 9.64 -11.39 -6.27
N GLY A 156 9.23 -12.48 -6.92
CA GLY A 156 10.04 -13.17 -7.92
C GLY A 156 10.41 -12.23 -9.07
N MET A 157 9.43 -11.49 -9.59
CA MET A 157 9.65 -10.50 -10.64
C MET A 157 10.56 -9.36 -10.19
N ASN A 158 10.39 -8.87 -8.95
CA ASN A 158 11.25 -7.84 -8.38
C ASN A 158 12.73 -8.26 -8.38
N PHE A 159 13.03 -9.48 -7.94
CA PHE A 159 14.41 -9.99 -7.93
C PHE A 159 14.93 -10.31 -9.34
N LEU A 160 14.09 -10.88 -10.21
CA LEU A 160 14.47 -11.20 -11.58
C LEU A 160 14.90 -9.95 -12.35
N LEU A 161 14.08 -8.90 -12.34
CA LEU A 161 14.38 -7.66 -13.07
C LEU A 161 15.63 -6.97 -12.53
N ARG A 162 15.76 -6.86 -11.19
CA ARG A 162 16.94 -6.27 -10.56
C ARG A 162 18.20 -7.07 -10.87
N GLY A 163 18.11 -8.40 -10.81
CA GLY A 163 19.21 -9.30 -11.15
C GLY A 163 19.61 -9.15 -12.61
N LEU A 164 18.66 -9.06 -13.52
CA LEU A 164 18.92 -8.91 -14.95
C LEU A 164 19.65 -7.59 -15.26
N ILE A 165 19.19 -6.47 -14.68
CA ILE A 165 19.89 -5.17 -14.81
C ILE A 165 21.32 -5.28 -14.27
N GLN A 166 21.49 -5.89 -13.10
CA GLN A 166 22.78 -5.99 -12.43
C GLN A 166 23.78 -6.84 -13.23
N ILE A 167 23.33 -7.97 -13.77
CA ILE A 167 24.15 -8.88 -14.57
C ILE A 167 24.56 -8.21 -15.88
N ILE A 168 23.63 -7.55 -16.57
CA ILE A 168 23.90 -6.96 -17.88
C ILE A 168 24.78 -5.72 -17.77
N ASN A 169 24.56 -4.87 -16.77
CA ASN A 169 25.38 -3.67 -16.57
C ASN A 169 26.66 -3.93 -15.77
N GLU A 170 26.94 -5.18 -15.37
CA GLU A 170 28.07 -5.52 -14.48
C GLU A 170 28.09 -4.69 -13.19
N GLY A 171 26.92 -4.27 -12.72
CA GLY A 171 26.76 -3.35 -11.58
C GLY A 171 27.19 -1.89 -11.82
N LYS A 172 27.46 -1.50 -13.07
CA LYS A 172 27.77 -0.11 -13.45
C LYS A 172 26.48 0.67 -13.75
N SER A 173 26.52 1.98 -13.53
CA SER A 173 25.37 2.86 -13.81
C SER A 173 25.44 3.41 -15.23
N THR A 174 24.35 3.30 -15.97
CA THR A 174 24.20 3.80 -17.34
C THR A 174 23.90 5.31 -17.30
N ALA A 175 24.93 6.15 -17.47
CA ALA A 175 24.76 7.60 -17.46
C ALA A 175 24.33 8.14 -18.84
N LEU A 176 23.36 9.06 -18.84
CA LEU A 176 22.94 9.81 -20.03
C LEU A 176 23.62 11.18 -20.01
N THR A 177 24.88 11.22 -20.43
CA THR A 177 25.70 12.44 -20.41
C THR A 177 25.53 13.32 -21.66
N ASN A 178 24.89 12.81 -22.71
CA ASN A 178 24.67 13.51 -23.99
C ASN A 178 23.19 13.48 -24.38
N LEU A 179 22.34 14.15 -23.60
CA LEU A 179 20.96 14.49 -23.98
C LEU A 179 20.92 15.89 -24.58
#